data_AF-A0A4R6EMA8-F1
#
_entry.id   AF-A0A4R6EMA8-F1
#
_cell.length_a   1.000
_cell.length_b   1.000
_cell.length_c   1.000
_cell.angle_alpha   90.00
_cell.angle_beta   90.00
_cell.angle_gamma   90.00
#
_symmetry.space_group_name_H-M   'P 1'
#
loop_
_entity.id
_entity.type
_entity.pdbx_description
1 polymer ?
#
loop_
_entity_poly.entity_id
_entity_poly.type
_entity_poly.pdbx_seq_one_letter_code
_entity_poly.pdbx_strand_id
1 'polypeptide(L)'
;MSPATIEPSWLSSYATGEKLGWAQAVMAYADYYCVDGSADEDPEIEERLIMHRPPMVGYASRTGTRRNLEALAGAEWRLLVSAKGAHRPEGMRYALDNGAWTAYQQGEPFDELAFMSVVEKLGEGADWIVLPDIVQGGLASLEYSLRWKERRQCRQALWIATGLPGARIPAFDDLCRSCQSEHQRDADGSAQTWTEAEDA
;
A
#
# COMPACT_ATOMS: atom_id res chain seq x y z
N MET A 1 11.74 1.26 25.92
CA MET A 1 11.19 2.54 25.42
C MET A 1 11.14 2.39 23.90
N SER A 2 9.94 2.21 23.32
CA SER A 2 9.81 2.20 21.86
C SER A 2 10.13 3.59 21.33
N PRO A 3 11.01 3.74 20.33
CA PRO A 3 11.27 5.05 19.75
C PRO A 3 9.97 5.62 19.19
N ALA A 4 9.71 6.90 19.48
CA ALA A 4 8.58 7.61 18.92
C ALA A 4 8.62 7.49 17.40
N THR A 5 7.62 6.81 16.85
CA THR A 5 7.44 6.56 15.43
C THR A 5 7.19 7.89 14.73
N ILE A 6 8.25 8.50 14.17
CA ILE A 6 8.12 9.70 13.33
C ILE A 6 7.23 9.32 12.16
N GLU A 7 6.03 9.87 12.11
CA GLU A 7 5.11 9.73 10.98
C GLU A 7 5.55 10.68 9.87
N PRO A 8 5.52 10.26 8.60
CA PRO A 8 5.84 11.16 7.52
C PRO A 8 4.90 12.37 7.51
N SER A 9 5.45 13.57 7.31
CA SER A 9 4.67 14.81 7.41
C SER A 9 3.51 14.86 6.41
N TRP A 10 3.72 14.26 5.24
CA TRP A 10 2.74 14.18 4.15
C TRP A 10 1.62 13.17 4.38
N LEU A 11 1.76 12.22 5.32
CA LEU A 11 0.79 11.14 5.51
C LEU A 11 -0.51 11.64 6.17
N SER A 12 -0.42 12.65 7.03
CA SER A 12 -1.54 13.19 7.80
C SER A 12 -2.72 13.63 6.92
N SER A 13 -2.48 14.36 5.83
CA SER A 13 -3.53 14.79 4.90
C SER A 13 -4.25 13.62 4.21
N TYR A 14 -3.59 12.47 4.00
CA TYR A 14 -4.26 11.28 3.46
C TYR A 14 -5.09 10.54 4.51
N ALA A 15 -4.64 10.57 5.77
CA ALA A 15 -5.34 9.95 6.89
C ALA A 15 -6.61 10.74 7.30
N THR A 16 -6.56 12.06 7.24
CA THR A 16 -7.70 12.95 7.53
C THR A 16 -8.69 13.06 6.37
N GLY A 17 -8.33 12.57 5.18
CA GLY A 17 -9.15 12.67 3.97
C GLY A 17 -9.05 14.01 3.24
N GLU A 18 -8.15 14.90 3.64
CA GLU A 18 -7.85 16.15 2.92
C GLU A 18 -7.25 15.88 1.53
N LYS A 19 -6.49 14.78 1.40
CA LYS A 19 -5.96 14.24 0.14
C LYS A 19 -6.44 12.81 -0.07
N LEU A 20 -6.63 12.44 -1.33
CA LEU A 20 -6.90 11.08 -1.75
C LEU A 20 -5.74 10.56 -2.62
N GLY A 21 -5.08 9.51 -2.16
CA GLY A 21 -4.05 8.81 -2.92
C GLY A 21 -4.66 7.88 -3.97
N TRP A 22 -3.88 7.52 -5.00
CA TRP A 22 -4.34 6.59 -6.04
C TRP A 22 -4.81 5.26 -5.47
N ALA A 23 -4.04 4.66 -4.55
CA ALA A 23 -4.42 3.41 -3.90
C ALA A 23 -5.71 3.53 -3.09
N GLN A 24 -5.92 4.65 -2.38
CA GLN A 24 -7.17 4.90 -1.66
C GLN A 24 -8.36 5.03 -2.63
N ALA A 25 -8.18 5.72 -3.76
CA ALA A 25 -9.21 5.84 -4.78
C ALA A 25 -9.55 4.48 -5.41
N VAL A 26 -8.53 3.67 -5.71
CA VAL A 26 -8.72 2.32 -6.28
C VAL A 26 -9.42 1.40 -5.29
N MET A 27 -9.03 1.41 -4.02
CA MET A 27 -9.70 0.60 -2.99
C MET A 27 -11.14 1.04 -2.78
N ALA A 28 -11.41 2.35 -2.75
CA ALA A 28 -12.78 2.86 -2.63
C ALA A 28 -13.63 2.53 -3.86
N TYR A 29 -13.05 2.58 -5.06
CA TYR A 29 -13.71 2.10 -6.28
C TYR A 29 -14.00 0.60 -6.20
N ALA A 30 -13.04 -0.19 -5.74
CA ALA A 30 -13.17 -1.64 -5.66
C ALA A 30 -14.26 -2.06 -4.66
N ASP A 31 -14.30 -1.41 -3.50
CA ASP A 31 -15.35 -1.57 -2.49
C ASP A 31 -16.73 -1.17 -3.04
N TYR A 32 -16.84 0.03 -3.65
CA TYR A 32 -18.10 0.54 -4.19
C TYR A 32 -18.70 -0.33 -5.31
N TYR A 33 -17.85 -0.87 -6.20
CA TYR A 33 -18.28 -1.71 -7.32
C TYR A 33 -18.19 -3.22 -7.02
N CYS A 34 -17.84 -3.62 -5.80
CA CYS A 34 -17.64 -5.01 -5.39
C CYS A 34 -16.67 -5.78 -6.32
N VAL A 35 -15.56 -5.14 -6.71
CA VAL A 35 -14.49 -5.73 -7.54
C VAL A 35 -13.19 -5.95 -6.76
N ASP A 36 -13.27 -5.98 -5.43
CA ASP A 36 -12.14 -6.23 -4.53
C ASP A 36 -11.86 -7.73 -4.32
N GLY A 37 -12.70 -8.60 -4.89
CA GLY A 37 -12.60 -10.06 -4.80
C GLY A 37 -13.28 -10.66 -3.58
N SER A 38 -13.93 -9.85 -2.74
CA SER A 38 -14.66 -10.35 -1.55
C SER A 38 -15.84 -11.25 -1.91
N ALA A 39 -16.38 -11.09 -3.12
CA ALA A 39 -17.47 -11.89 -3.67
C ALA A 39 -17.00 -13.17 -4.39
N ASP A 40 -15.70 -13.40 -4.56
CA ASP A 40 -15.17 -14.56 -5.31
C ASP A 40 -15.55 -15.90 -4.66
N GLU A 41 -15.82 -15.90 -3.35
CA GLU A 41 -16.25 -17.07 -2.58
C GLU A 41 -17.77 -17.19 -2.46
N ASP A 42 -18.56 -16.24 -2.98
CA ASP A 42 -20.03 -16.26 -2.93
C ASP A 42 -20.60 -16.83 -4.24
N PRO A 43 -21.09 -18.10 -4.23
CA PRO A 43 -21.63 -18.73 -5.42
C PRO A 43 -22.98 -18.13 -5.89
N GLU A 44 -23.61 -17.26 -5.11
CA GLU A 44 -24.85 -16.57 -5.50
C GLU A 44 -24.58 -15.31 -6.35
N ILE A 45 -23.33 -14.83 -6.37
CA ILE A 45 -22.93 -13.64 -7.12
C ILE A 45 -22.34 -14.06 -8.47
N GLU A 46 -23.09 -13.79 -9.55
CA GLU A 46 -22.59 -14.00 -10.91
C GLU A 46 -21.59 -12.90 -11.30
N GLU A 47 -20.30 -13.23 -11.45
CA GLU A 47 -19.29 -12.30 -11.94
C GLU A 47 -19.59 -11.86 -13.38
N ARG A 48 -20.05 -10.61 -13.54
CA ARG A 48 -20.36 -10.02 -14.86
C ARG A 48 -19.31 -9.02 -15.36
N LEU A 49 -18.22 -8.82 -14.63
CA LEU A 49 -17.19 -7.86 -14.96
C LEU A 49 -15.92 -8.57 -15.47
N ILE A 50 -15.48 -8.20 -16.68
CA ILE A 50 -14.21 -8.68 -17.22
C ILE A 50 -13.10 -7.86 -16.57
N MET A 51 -12.23 -8.51 -15.79
CA MET A 51 -11.06 -7.87 -15.20
C MET A 51 -10.10 -7.41 -16.31
N HIS A 52 -10.07 -6.10 -16.60
CA HIS A 52 -9.03 -5.50 -17.43
C HIS A 52 -7.75 -5.39 -16.62
N ARG A 53 -6.81 -6.32 -16.83
CA ARG A 53 -5.49 -6.23 -16.20
C ARG A 53 -4.75 -5.02 -16.75
N PRO A 54 -4.21 -4.13 -15.89
CA PRO A 54 -3.31 -3.09 -16.36
C PRO A 54 -2.08 -3.72 -17.03
N PRO A 55 -1.44 -3.00 -17.96
CA PRO A 55 -0.21 -3.47 -18.59
C PRO A 55 0.87 -3.73 -17.53
N MET A 56 1.67 -4.77 -17.76
CA MET A 56 2.80 -5.09 -16.89
C MET A 56 3.82 -3.93 -16.90
N VAL A 57 4.18 -3.44 -15.72
CA VAL A 57 5.16 -2.37 -15.55
C VAL A 57 6.49 -2.95 -15.06
N GLY A 58 7.56 -2.72 -15.80
CA GLY A 58 8.92 -3.11 -15.40
C GLY A 58 9.52 -2.14 -14.39
N TYR A 59 10.11 -2.66 -13.32
CA TYR A 59 10.95 -1.90 -12.39
C TYR A 59 12.39 -2.41 -12.46
N ALA A 60 13.35 -1.50 -12.60
CA ALA A 60 14.76 -1.83 -12.55
C ALA A 60 15.46 -1.12 -11.39
N SER A 61 16.37 -1.83 -10.72
CA SER A 61 17.29 -1.19 -9.80
C SER A 61 18.10 -0.12 -10.52
N ARG A 62 18.46 0.95 -9.81
CA ARG A 62 19.22 2.06 -10.37
C ARG A 62 20.50 1.55 -11.05
N THR A 63 20.65 1.83 -12.33
CA THR A 63 21.87 1.56 -13.10
C THR A 63 22.74 2.82 -13.14
N GLY A 64 24.07 2.64 -13.18
CA GLY A 64 25.02 3.75 -13.02
C GLY A 64 25.25 4.63 -14.26
N THR A 65 24.64 4.34 -15.40
CA THR A 65 24.95 5.03 -16.67
C THR A 65 23.73 5.72 -17.26
N ARG A 66 23.94 6.95 -17.75
CA ARG A 66 22.89 7.75 -18.41
C ARG A 66 22.24 7.01 -19.59
N ARG A 67 23.06 6.31 -20.39
CA ARG A 67 22.59 5.48 -21.51
C ARG A 67 21.57 4.42 -21.09
N ASN A 68 21.80 3.75 -19.96
CA ASN A 68 20.89 2.71 -19.49
C ASN A 68 19.60 3.32 -18.94
N LEU A 69 19.69 4.45 -18.24
CA LEU A 69 18.51 5.19 -17.77
C LEU A 69 17.65 5.68 -18.94
N GLU A 70 18.27 6.22 -19.99
CA GLU A 70 17.58 6.62 -21.23
C GLU A 70 16.88 5.43 -21.91
N ALA A 71 17.54 4.26 -21.96
CA ALA A 71 16.93 3.04 -22.51
C ALA A 71 15.74 2.54 -21.67
N LEU A 72 15.85 2.57 -20.34
CA LEU A 72 14.75 2.22 -19.44
C LEU A 72 13.57 3.18 -19.60
N ALA A 73 13.84 4.49 -19.63
CA ALA A 73 12.82 5.51 -19.84
C ALA A 73 12.14 5.37 -21.20
N GLY A 74 12.91 5.12 -22.27
CA GLY A 74 12.38 4.88 -23.61
C GLY A 74 11.53 3.61 -23.75
N ALA A 75 11.67 2.67 -22.82
CA ALA A 75 10.84 1.46 -22.72
C ALA A 75 9.70 1.62 -21.69
N GLU A 76 9.51 2.81 -21.12
CA GLU A 76 8.53 3.10 -20.05
C GLU A 76 8.73 2.28 -18.76
N TRP A 77 9.96 1.82 -18.51
CA TRP A 77 10.34 1.20 -17.24
C TRP A 77 10.44 2.26 -16.15
N ARG A 78 10.24 1.82 -14.91
CA ARG A 78 10.32 2.63 -13.70
C ARG A 78 11.53 2.22 -12.86
N LEU A 79 11.94 3.06 -11.91
CA LEU A 79 13.06 2.75 -11.04
C LEU A 79 12.60 2.10 -9.73
N LEU A 80 13.36 1.12 -9.26
CA LEU A 80 13.30 0.64 -7.88
C LEU A 80 14.43 1.31 -7.10
N VAL A 81 14.09 2.31 -6.29
CA VAL A 81 15.03 3.09 -5.50
C VAL A 81 15.14 2.46 -4.12
N SER A 82 16.30 1.90 -3.80
CA SER A 82 16.55 1.34 -2.47
C SER A 82 16.76 2.45 -1.45
N ALA A 83 16.27 2.24 -0.23
CA ALA A 83 16.55 3.10 0.90
C ALA A 83 18.02 3.05 1.34
N LYS A 84 18.75 2.00 0.94
CA LYS A 84 20.22 1.96 1.06
C LYS A 84 20.86 2.59 -0.19
N GLY A 85 21.87 3.44 0.03
CA GLY A 85 22.63 4.09 -1.05
C GLY A 85 22.04 5.44 -1.50
N ALA A 86 22.05 5.70 -2.81
CA ALA A 86 21.69 7.00 -3.36
C ALA A 86 20.18 7.13 -3.62
N HIS A 87 19.53 8.06 -2.92
CA HIS A 87 18.09 8.34 -3.01
C HIS A 87 17.78 9.31 -4.15
N ARG A 88 17.93 8.86 -5.40
CA ARG A 88 17.63 9.67 -6.59
C ARG A 88 16.74 8.90 -7.57
N PRO A 89 15.55 9.44 -7.90
CA PRO A 89 14.66 8.84 -8.90
C PRO A 89 15.02 9.20 -10.34
N GLU A 90 16.05 10.02 -10.55
CA GLU A 90 16.58 10.39 -11.89
C GLU A 90 15.49 10.92 -12.85
N GLY A 91 14.44 11.58 -12.30
CA GLY A 91 13.31 12.12 -13.07
C GLY A 91 12.31 11.07 -13.58
N MET A 92 12.49 9.79 -13.27
CA MET A 92 11.62 8.70 -13.65
C MET A 92 10.57 8.42 -12.55
N ARG A 93 9.44 7.79 -12.92
CA ARG A 93 8.57 7.17 -11.91
C ARG A 93 9.30 6.05 -11.19
N TYR A 94 8.98 5.84 -9.93
CA TYR A 94 9.72 4.94 -9.08
C TYR A 94 8.87 4.30 -7.98
N ALA A 95 9.40 3.21 -7.45
CA ALA A 95 8.97 2.61 -6.21
C ALA A 95 10.13 2.59 -5.22
N LEU A 96 9.82 2.49 -3.92
CA LEU A 96 10.82 2.41 -2.87
C LEU A 96 11.03 0.97 -2.42
N ASP A 97 12.27 0.52 -2.49
CA ASP A 97 12.74 -0.72 -1.87
C ASP A 97 13.27 -0.42 -0.45
N ASN A 98 12.97 -1.31 0.50
CA ASN A 98 13.36 -1.12 1.90
C ASN A 98 14.88 -1.29 2.13
N GLY A 99 15.58 -2.02 1.25
CA GLY A 99 17.00 -2.30 1.36
C GLY A 99 17.38 -3.38 2.38
N ALA A 100 16.43 -4.21 2.84
CA ALA A 100 16.69 -5.28 3.81
C ALA A 100 17.71 -6.30 3.29
N TRP A 101 17.66 -6.63 1.99
CA TRP A 101 18.65 -7.49 1.35
C TRP A 101 20.07 -6.93 1.46
N THR A 102 20.25 -5.62 1.24
CA THR A 102 21.57 -4.99 1.36
C THR A 102 22.08 -5.01 2.81
N ALA A 103 21.23 -4.72 3.79
CA ALA A 103 21.61 -4.80 5.21
C ALA A 103 22.02 -6.24 5.60
N TYR A 104 21.25 -7.24 5.16
CA TYR A 104 21.55 -8.65 5.37
C TYR A 104 22.89 -9.06 4.76
N GLN A 105 23.16 -8.68 3.50
CA GLN A 105 24.45 -8.96 2.84
C GLN A 105 25.65 -8.34 3.56
N GLN A 106 25.45 -7.21 4.24
CA GLN A 106 26.48 -6.50 5.00
C GLN A 106 26.61 -7.01 6.45
N GLY A 107 25.72 -7.92 6.90
CA GLY A 107 25.67 -8.37 8.29
C GLY A 107 25.19 -7.28 9.25
N GLU A 108 24.50 -6.26 8.75
CA GLU A 108 23.97 -5.15 9.54
C GLU A 108 22.50 -5.39 9.90
N PRO A 109 22.04 -4.91 11.08
CA PRO A 109 20.61 -4.87 11.36
C PRO A 109 19.89 -3.88 10.42
N PHE A 110 18.59 -4.14 10.17
CA PHE A 110 17.75 -3.21 9.44
C PHE A 110 17.62 -1.88 10.20
N ASP A 111 17.94 -0.77 9.54
CA ASP A 111 17.88 0.56 10.12
C ASP A 111 16.53 1.20 9.81
N GLU A 112 15.56 1.03 10.73
CA GLU A 112 14.23 1.59 10.61
C GLU A 112 14.24 3.13 10.50
N LEU A 113 15.16 3.81 11.19
CA LEU A 113 15.21 5.28 11.20
C LEU A 113 15.72 5.82 9.86
N ALA A 114 16.77 5.21 9.32
CA ALA A 114 17.26 5.55 7.99
C ALA A 114 16.19 5.31 6.93
N PHE A 115 15.47 4.17 7.01
CA PHE A 115 14.35 3.89 6.11
C PHE A 115 13.26 4.95 6.22
N MET A 116 12.85 5.32 7.44
CA MET A 116 11.83 6.36 7.64
C MET A 116 12.24 7.72 7.08
N SER A 117 13.52 8.09 7.16
CA SER A 117 14.02 9.32 6.54
C SER A 117 13.86 9.32 5.01
N VAL A 118 14.02 8.15 4.37
CA VAL A 118 13.79 8.00 2.93
C VAL A 118 12.30 8.04 2.60
N VAL A 119 11.46 7.39 3.41
CA VAL A 119 9.99 7.45 3.25
C VAL A 119 9.48 8.88 3.41
N GLU A 120 10.01 9.66 4.36
CA GLU A 120 9.67 11.08 4.48
C GLU A 120 10.04 11.85 3.21
N LYS A 121 11.23 11.59 2.67
CA LYS A 121 11.77 12.33 1.53
C LYS A 121 11.15 11.97 0.18
N LEU A 122 10.85 10.70 -0.04
CA LEU A 122 10.48 10.14 -1.34
C LEU A 122 9.14 9.40 -1.33
N GLY A 123 8.55 9.14 -0.17
CA GLY A 123 7.39 8.26 -0.06
C GLY A 123 6.14 8.78 -0.78
N GLU A 124 5.83 10.08 -0.65
CA GLU A 124 4.63 10.66 -1.30
C GLU A 124 4.66 10.53 -2.83
N GLY A 125 5.85 10.52 -3.43
CA GLY A 125 6.02 10.42 -4.89
C GLY A 125 6.24 9.00 -5.41
N ALA A 126 6.28 7.99 -4.54
CA ALA A 126 6.50 6.60 -4.92
C ALA A 126 5.19 5.96 -5.40
N ASP A 127 5.28 5.10 -6.41
CA ASP A 127 4.13 4.29 -6.86
C ASP A 127 3.67 3.31 -5.77
N TRP A 128 4.63 2.77 -5.03
CA TRP A 128 4.47 1.88 -3.88
C TRP A 128 5.78 1.81 -3.09
N ILE A 129 5.69 1.31 -1.86
CA ILE A 129 6.79 1.17 -0.92
C ILE A 129 6.83 -0.29 -0.43
N VAL A 130 7.99 -0.94 -0.55
CA VAL A 130 8.22 -2.25 0.06
C VAL A 130 8.24 -2.09 1.57
N LEU A 131 7.40 -2.87 2.25
CA LEU A 131 7.38 -2.88 3.71
C LEU A 131 8.64 -3.56 4.26
N PRO A 132 9.15 -3.13 5.42
CA PRO A 132 10.26 -3.80 6.09
C PRO A 132 10.01 -5.30 6.27
N ASP A 133 11.00 -6.12 5.91
CA ASP A 133 10.95 -7.58 5.94
C ASP A 133 12.21 -8.16 6.60
N ILE A 134 12.15 -9.45 6.94
CA ILE A 134 13.28 -10.21 7.48
C ILE A 134 13.74 -11.17 6.38
N VAL A 135 14.92 -10.91 5.82
CA VAL A 135 15.52 -11.76 4.80
C VAL A 135 15.66 -13.19 5.33
N GLN A 136 15.09 -14.16 4.59
CA GLN A 136 15.02 -15.58 4.99
C GLN A 136 14.26 -15.83 6.31
N GLY A 137 13.40 -14.91 6.75
CA GLY A 137 12.67 -15.00 8.03
C GLY A 137 11.38 -15.82 8.00
N GLY A 138 10.97 -16.36 6.85
CA GLY A 138 9.72 -17.14 6.73
C GLY A 138 8.49 -16.37 7.23
N LEU A 139 7.64 -17.01 8.03
CA LEU A 139 6.44 -16.37 8.60
C LEU A 139 6.74 -15.18 9.52
N ALA A 140 7.89 -15.18 10.21
CA ALA A 140 8.28 -14.05 11.07
C ALA A 140 8.52 -12.77 10.24
N SER A 141 8.96 -12.92 8.99
CA SER A 141 9.09 -11.80 8.06
C SER A 141 7.72 -11.19 7.73
N LEU A 142 6.74 -12.04 7.40
CA LEU A 142 5.38 -11.60 7.11
C LEU A 142 4.76 -10.88 8.31
N GLU A 143 4.89 -11.46 9.51
CA GLU A 143 4.40 -10.85 10.74
C GLU A 143 5.06 -9.49 11.00
N TYR A 144 6.38 -9.38 10.80
CA TYR A 144 7.09 -8.12 10.96
C TYR A 144 6.57 -7.04 10.00
N SER A 145 6.40 -7.39 8.73
CA SER A 145 5.83 -6.49 7.73
C SER A 145 4.38 -6.08 8.07
N LEU A 146 3.55 -7.00 8.57
CA LEU A 146 2.15 -6.73 8.93
C LEU A 146 2.05 -5.77 10.12
N ARG A 147 2.85 -6.02 11.17
CA ARG A 147 2.98 -5.09 12.30
C ARG A 147 3.47 -3.71 11.85
N TRP A 148 4.27 -3.64 10.78
CA TRP A 148 4.70 -2.37 10.21
C TRP A 148 3.55 -1.66 9.47
N LYS A 149 2.75 -2.39 8.68
CA LYS A 149 1.54 -1.87 8.02
C LYS A 149 0.54 -1.31 9.05
N GLU A 150 0.21 -2.09 10.08
CA GLU A 150 -0.78 -1.72 11.12
C GLU A 150 -0.39 -0.45 11.87
N ARG A 151 0.89 -0.33 12.26
CA ARG A 151 1.41 0.84 12.98
C ARG A 151 1.22 2.15 12.22
N ARG A 152 1.01 2.12 10.91
CA ARG A 152 1.13 3.31 10.05
C ARG A 152 -0.12 3.67 9.27
N GLN A 153 -1.17 2.85 9.28
CA GLN A 153 -2.38 3.06 8.45
C GLN A 153 -2.03 3.43 6.98
N CYS A 154 -0.87 2.99 6.49
CA CYS A 154 -0.34 3.38 5.19
C CYS A 154 -1.14 2.65 4.11
N ARG A 155 -2.18 3.32 3.59
CA ARG A 155 -3.01 2.80 2.50
C ARG A 155 -2.30 2.80 1.13
N GLN A 156 -1.04 3.27 1.05
CA GLN A 156 -0.22 3.30 -0.16
C GLN A 156 0.83 2.17 -0.24
N ALA A 157 0.82 1.20 0.68
CA ALA A 157 1.75 0.07 0.64
C ALA A 157 1.18 -1.08 -0.22
N LEU A 158 1.78 -1.30 -1.39
CA LEU A 158 1.56 -2.53 -2.17
C LEU A 158 2.61 -3.58 -1.80
N TRP A 159 2.14 -4.78 -1.52
CA TRP A 159 2.92 -5.90 -1.02
C TRP A 159 3.52 -6.73 -2.16
N ILE A 160 4.82 -6.98 -2.13
CA ILE A 160 5.41 -8.12 -2.82
C ILE A 160 6.09 -8.98 -1.76
N ALA A 161 5.32 -9.90 -1.16
CA ALA A 161 5.90 -10.99 -0.41
C ALA A 161 6.54 -11.97 -1.41
N THR A 162 7.82 -12.27 -1.22
CA THR A 162 8.50 -13.33 -1.96
C THR A 162 7.80 -14.67 -1.69
N GLY A 163 7.74 -15.50 -2.74
CA GLY A 163 6.79 -16.59 -2.89
C GLY A 163 6.67 -17.55 -1.70
N LEU A 164 5.46 -17.63 -1.16
CA LEU A 164 5.00 -18.78 -0.39
C LEU A 164 3.86 -19.44 -1.19
N PRO A 165 4.01 -20.68 -1.66
CA PRO A 165 2.86 -21.44 -2.15
C PRO A 165 1.96 -21.78 -0.95
N GLY A 166 0.71 -21.29 -0.96
CA GLY A 166 -0.36 -21.82 -0.12
C GLY A 166 -0.62 -21.15 1.25
N ALA A 167 -0.11 -19.95 1.53
CA ALA A 167 -0.47 -19.24 2.76
C ALA A 167 -1.79 -18.46 2.60
N ARG A 168 -2.85 -18.88 3.28
CA ARG A 168 -4.08 -18.09 3.52
C ARG A 168 -3.71 -16.80 4.24
N ILE A 169 -4.21 -15.66 3.77
CA ILE A 169 -4.04 -14.34 4.38
C ILE A 169 -5.38 -13.94 5.01
N PRO A 170 -5.55 -14.02 6.34
CA PRO A 170 -6.82 -13.68 7.01
C PRO A 170 -7.10 -12.16 7.09
N ALA A 171 -6.10 -11.33 6.78
CA ALA A 171 -6.11 -9.90 7.10
C ALA A 171 -6.96 -9.03 6.18
N PHE A 172 -7.62 -9.60 5.16
CA PHE A 172 -8.53 -8.86 4.27
C PHE A 172 -9.96 -8.83 4.85
N ASP A 173 -10.43 -9.94 5.42
CA ASP A 173 -11.79 -10.08 5.95
C ASP A 173 -12.06 -9.27 7.23
N ASP A 174 -11.04 -9.10 8.08
CA ASP A 174 -11.19 -8.41 9.36
C ASP A 174 -11.25 -6.88 9.23
N LEU A 175 -10.64 -6.32 8.17
CA LEU A 175 -10.70 -4.88 7.90
C LEU A 175 -12.06 -4.45 7.33
N CYS A 176 -12.70 -5.34 6.56
CA CYS A 176 -13.99 -5.08 5.94
C CYS A 176 -15.13 -5.09 7.00
N ARG A 177 -15.04 -5.97 8.01
CA ARG A 177 -16.02 -6.03 9.12
C ARG A 177 -16.02 -4.81 10.03
N SER A 178 -14.88 -4.16 10.26
CA SER A 178 -14.85 -2.97 11.14
C SER A 178 -15.59 -1.79 10.52
N CYS A 179 -15.48 -1.59 9.19
CA CYS A 179 -16.19 -0.52 8.47
C CYS A 179 -17.71 -0.74 8.42
N GLN A 180 -18.18 -1.98 8.26
CA GLN A 180 -19.62 -2.29 8.26
C GLN A 180 -20.30 -1.95 9.59
N SER A 181 -19.59 -2.13 10.72
CA SER A 181 -20.12 -1.84 12.06
C SER A 181 -20.26 -0.33 12.37
N GLU A 182 -19.56 0.53 11.63
CA GLU A 182 -19.67 1.99 11.76
C GLU A 182 -20.80 2.52 10.86
N HIS A 183 -20.93 2.03 9.63
CA HIS A 183 -22.03 2.41 8.74
C HIS A 183 -23.43 1.97 9.22
N GLN A 184 -23.54 0.82 9.91
CA GLN A 184 -24.82 0.41 10.51
C GLN A 184 -25.25 1.30 11.69
N ARG A 185 -24.30 1.91 12.42
CA ARG A 185 -24.62 2.85 13.51
C ARG A 185 -25.12 4.20 13.01
N ASP A 186 -24.64 4.64 11.85
CA ASP A 186 -25.06 5.90 11.23
C ASP A 186 -26.42 5.77 10.52
N ALA A 187 -26.73 4.59 9.96
CA ALA A 187 -28.03 4.31 9.35
C ALA A 187 -29.18 4.31 10.37
N ASP A 188 -28.97 3.73 11.55
CA ASP A 188 -29.99 3.64 12.61
C ASP A 188 -30.24 4.98 13.33
N GLY A 189 -29.31 5.95 13.24
CA GLY A 189 -29.43 7.26 13.88
C GLY A 189 -30.19 8.33 13.10
N SER A 190 -30.47 8.11 11.81
CA SER A 190 -31.05 9.12 10.91
C SER A 190 -32.56 8.97 10.66
N ALA A 191 -33.19 7.92 11.20
CA ALA A 191 -34.63 7.69 11.08
C ALA A 191 -35.44 8.37 12.22
N GLN A 192 -35.43 9.70 12.29
CA GLN A 192 -36.43 10.46 13.07
C GLN A 192 -37.15 11.53 12.22
N THR A 193 -38.31 11.11 11.71
CA THR A 193 -39.55 11.87 11.49
C THR A 193 -39.50 13.21 10.75
N TRP A 194 -39.77 13.17 9.45
CA TRP A 194 -40.46 14.25 8.73
C TRP A 194 -41.95 13.91 8.68
N THR A 195 -42.77 14.57 9.48
CA THR A 195 -44.24 14.54 9.34
C THR A 195 -44.67 15.58 8.32
N GLU A 196 -45.34 15.14 7.26
CA GLU A 196 -46.03 15.94 6.26
C GLU A 196 -47.14 16.79 6.92
N ALA A 197 -47.16 18.09 6.62
CA ALA A 197 -48.30 18.96 6.91
C ALA A 197 -49.22 18.93 5.69
N GLU A 198 -50.38 18.30 5.84
CA GLU A 198 -51.46 18.33 4.85
C GLU A 198 -52.24 19.66 4.96
N ASP A 199 -52.29 20.39 3.85
CA ASP A 199 -53.22 21.49 3.61
C ASP A 199 -54.66 20.98 3.50
N ALA A 200 -55.56 21.57 4.29
CA ALA A 200 -57.01 21.59 4.07
C ALA A 200 -57.59 22.94 4.51
#